data_AF-X1P1X4-F1
#
_entry.id   AF-X1P1X4-F1
#
_cell.length_a   1.000
_cell.length_b   1.000
_cell.length_c   1.000
_cell.angle_alpha   90.00
_cell.angle_beta   90.00
_cell.angle_gamma   90.00
#
_symmetry.space_group_name_H-M   'P 1'
#
loop_
_entity.id
_entity.type
_entity.pdbx_description
1 polymer ?
#
loop_
_entity_poly.entity_id
_entity_poly.type
_entity_poly.pdbx_seq_one_letter_code
_entity_poly.pdbx_strand_id
1 'polypeptide(L)'
;NSPFDYTLQITIDAPKSYFLSKLTYPTAFVVDRANAESGGEWWRQPNGTGPFMLRQWDENSLLVLEKNNLYYGKLAKVNFVVFQLWGGVPMNMYETGKIDVTSVSLNYIDKVTDEAGPFYHDLEVVPELSFYYIGFNHHKPPFDDVNIRRAFSQAVDKDKLASLVFRDMVQSADGILPPGMPGFNDDLSGLKYDINRAKELIATSKYGDVSNLPPITITIMGWGGLISQELEAIIQRMAKQPGGGGKGKA
;
A
#
# COMPACT_ATOMS: atom_id res chain seq x y z
N ASN A 1 44.79 20.09 -8.98
CA ASN A 1 44.07 19.54 -7.83
C ASN A 1 42.90 20.45 -7.51
N SER A 2 41.70 20.12 -8.00
CA SER A 2 40.48 20.77 -7.53
C SER A 2 40.29 20.41 -6.04
N PRO A 3 39.90 21.35 -5.16
CA PRO A 3 39.67 21.07 -3.74
C PRO A 3 38.43 20.19 -3.48
N PHE A 4 37.74 19.76 -4.53
CA PHE A 4 36.54 18.93 -4.46
C PHE A 4 36.80 17.59 -5.14
N ASP A 5 36.70 16.51 -4.36
CA ASP A 5 36.62 15.15 -4.87
C ASP A 5 35.17 14.85 -5.24
N TYR A 6 34.91 14.66 -6.53
CA TYR A 6 33.58 14.34 -7.08
C TYR A 6 33.41 12.83 -7.33
N THR A 7 34.33 12.00 -6.85
CA THR A 7 34.32 10.56 -7.08
C THR A 7 33.93 9.82 -5.81
N LEU A 8 32.83 9.07 -5.86
CA LEU A 8 32.46 8.14 -4.80
C LEU A 8 32.74 6.71 -5.26
N GLN A 9 33.61 6.01 -4.54
CA GLN A 9 33.84 4.58 -4.73
C GLN A 9 33.15 3.79 -3.62
N ILE A 10 32.29 2.85 -4.00
CA ILE A 10 31.60 1.94 -3.07
C ILE A 10 32.07 0.51 -3.34
N THR A 11 32.68 -0.12 -2.35
CA THR A 11 33.07 -1.53 -2.40
C THR A 11 32.00 -2.37 -1.72
N ILE A 12 31.53 -3.42 -2.39
CA ILE A 12 30.56 -4.38 -1.86
C ILE A 12 31.20 -5.75 -1.66
N ASP A 13 30.63 -6.54 -0.75
CA ASP A 13 31.08 -7.88 -0.33
C ASP A 13 30.99 -8.94 -1.44
N ALA A 14 30.00 -8.84 -2.33
CA ALA A 14 29.81 -9.74 -3.45
C ALA A 14 29.06 -9.02 -4.59
N PRO A 15 29.15 -9.51 -5.85
CA PRO A 15 28.35 -8.99 -6.95
C PRO A 15 26.85 -9.02 -6.65
N LYS A 16 26.20 -7.85 -6.73
CA LYS A 16 24.75 -7.67 -6.49
C LYS A 16 24.13 -6.98 -7.69
N SER A 17 23.40 -7.71 -8.53
CA SER A 17 22.76 -7.17 -9.75
C SER A 17 21.76 -6.04 -9.47
N TYR A 18 21.14 -6.04 -8.30
CA TYR A 18 20.19 -5.02 -7.83
C TYR A 18 20.85 -3.83 -7.11
N PHE A 19 22.18 -3.76 -7.04
CA PHE A 19 22.87 -2.74 -6.25
C PHE A 19 22.50 -1.31 -6.68
N LEU A 20 22.50 -1.02 -7.98
CA LEU A 20 22.12 0.30 -8.50
C LEU A 20 20.67 0.65 -8.14
N SER A 21 19.74 -0.32 -8.19
CA SER A 21 18.36 -0.12 -7.78
C SER A 21 18.23 0.13 -6.26
N LYS A 22 19.15 -0.39 -5.43
CA LYS A 22 19.17 -0.07 -3.99
C LYS A 22 19.57 1.37 -3.74
N LEU A 23 20.41 1.96 -4.59
CA LEU A 23 20.82 3.36 -4.48
C LEU A 23 19.68 4.34 -4.84
N THR A 24 18.58 3.88 -5.42
CA THR A 24 17.39 4.72 -5.67
C THR A 24 16.38 4.70 -4.52
N TYR A 25 16.60 3.89 -3.48
CA TYR A 25 15.69 3.77 -2.34
C TYR A 25 15.90 4.92 -1.34
N PRO A 26 14.87 5.41 -0.62
CA PRO A 26 15.01 6.58 0.26
C PRO A 26 16.12 6.50 1.31
N THR A 27 16.47 5.30 1.77
CA THR A 27 17.58 5.12 2.74
C THR A 27 18.96 5.40 2.15
N ALA A 28 19.08 5.51 0.82
CA ALA A 28 20.29 5.87 0.11
C ALA A 28 20.31 7.35 -0.32
N PHE A 29 19.28 8.13 0.03
CA PHE A 29 19.27 9.56 -0.26
C PHE A 29 20.42 10.27 0.44
N VAL A 30 21.07 11.17 -0.29
CA VAL A 30 22.18 11.97 0.23
C VAL A 30 21.62 13.01 1.20
N VAL A 31 22.24 13.11 2.37
CA VAL A 31 21.90 14.07 3.42
C VAL A 31 23.06 15.03 3.68
N ASP A 32 22.75 16.23 4.15
CA ASP A 32 23.78 17.15 4.63
C ASP A 32 24.51 16.55 5.85
N ARG A 33 25.83 16.40 5.74
CA ARG A 33 26.65 15.76 6.77
C ARG A 33 26.57 16.52 8.10
N ALA A 34 26.75 17.84 8.07
CA ALA A 34 26.80 18.65 9.29
C ALA A 34 25.47 18.60 10.06
N ASN A 35 24.34 18.61 9.33
CA ASN A 35 23.01 18.45 9.90
C ASN A 35 22.78 17.04 10.46
N ALA A 36 23.17 15.99 9.72
CA ALA A 36 22.99 14.62 10.21
C ALA A 36 23.87 14.31 11.43
N GLU A 37 25.09 14.85 11.47
CA GLU A 37 26.04 14.68 12.57
C GLU A 37 25.74 15.57 13.78
N SER A 38 24.84 16.57 13.68
CA SER A 38 24.46 17.40 14.84
C SER A 38 23.72 16.61 15.93
N GLY A 39 23.27 15.39 15.62
CA GLY A 39 22.50 14.54 16.53
C GLY A 39 21.04 14.98 16.69
N GLY A 40 20.30 14.25 17.52
CA GLY A 40 18.87 14.52 17.78
C GLY A 40 17.97 14.25 16.58
N GLU A 41 16.84 14.95 16.53
CA GLU A 41 15.84 14.86 15.46
C GLU A 41 16.19 15.76 14.27
N TRP A 42 17.42 15.66 13.73
CA TRP A 42 17.88 16.45 12.58
C TRP A 42 16.94 16.39 11.37
N TRP A 43 16.19 15.29 11.24
CA TRP A 43 15.18 15.07 10.22
C TRP A 43 13.96 16.00 10.33
N ARG A 44 13.79 16.70 11.46
CA ARG A 44 12.79 17.77 11.63
C ARG A 44 13.20 19.09 11.00
N GLN A 45 14.49 19.25 10.73
CA GLN A 45 15.06 20.40 10.02
C GLN A 45 15.96 19.86 8.89
N PRO A 46 15.39 19.08 7.95
CA PRO A 46 16.19 18.39 6.96
C PRO A 46 16.84 19.40 6.00
N ASN A 47 18.14 19.26 5.81
CA ASN A 47 18.88 19.96 4.77
C ASN A 47 19.23 18.99 3.64
N GLY A 48 18.61 19.19 2.47
CA GLY A 48 18.72 18.29 1.33
C GLY A 48 18.80 19.05 0.00
N THR A 49 19.06 18.30 -1.08
CA THR A 49 19.32 18.86 -2.42
C THR A 49 18.13 18.73 -3.37
N GLY A 50 16.93 18.46 -2.84
CA GLY A 50 15.71 18.26 -3.62
C GLY A 50 15.10 19.57 -4.16
N PRO A 51 14.05 19.46 -5.01
CA PRO A 51 13.37 20.61 -5.61
C PRO A 51 12.55 21.44 -4.60
N PHE A 52 12.30 20.91 -3.40
CA PHE A 52 11.65 21.60 -2.31
C PHE A 52 12.41 21.41 -1.00
N MET A 53 12.28 22.37 -0.09
CA MET A 53 12.85 22.41 1.26
C MET A 53 11.72 22.42 2.28
N LEU A 54 11.96 21.89 3.48
CA LEU A 54 10.98 21.97 4.56
C LEU A 54 10.89 23.42 5.06
N ARG A 55 9.69 24.02 4.99
CA ARG A 55 9.42 25.36 5.53
C ARG A 55 8.78 25.32 6.91
N GLN A 56 7.79 24.43 7.07
CA GLN A 56 7.04 24.29 8.32
C GLN A 56 6.56 22.85 8.46
N TRP A 57 6.59 22.34 9.69
CA TRP A 57 5.95 21.08 10.04
C TRP A 57 5.26 21.20 11.39
N ASP A 58 3.94 21.10 11.38
CA ASP A 58 3.11 20.80 12.53
C ASP A 58 2.65 19.34 12.42
N GLU A 59 3.20 18.49 13.29
CA GLU A 59 3.10 17.02 13.22
C GLU A 59 1.68 16.50 13.00
N ASN A 60 0.69 17.20 13.56
CA ASN A 60 -0.68 16.73 13.59
C ASN A 60 -1.61 17.48 12.63
N SER A 61 -1.10 18.42 11.83
CA SER A 61 -1.97 19.25 11.00
C SER A 61 -1.43 19.60 9.61
N LEU A 62 -0.13 19.87 9.49
CA LEU A 62 0.36 20.58 8.30
C LEU A 62 1.85 20.32 8.06
N LEU A 63 2.20 20.02 6.81
CA LEU A 63 3.58 20.04 6.34
C LEU A 63 3.68 20.92 5.11
N VAL A 64 4.48 21.99 5.20
CA VAL A 64 4.69 22.96 4.13
C VAL A 64 6.10 22.79 3.60
N LEU A 65 6.20 22.47 2.32
CA LEU A 65 7.44 22.51 1.57
C LEU A 65 7.49 23.78 0.72
N GLU A 66 8.64 24.43 0.67
CA GLU A 66 8.87 25.59 -0.19
C GLU A 66 9.86 25.27 -1.31
N LYS A 67 9.68 25.91 -2.46
CA LYS A 67 10.53 25.71 -3.62
C LYS A 67 12.00 26.00 -3.30
N ASN A 68 12.87 25.06 -3.64
CA ASN A 68 14.32 25.25 -3.57
C ASN A 68 14.81 25.99 -4.82
N ASN A 69 15.10 27.29 -4.70
CA ASN A 69 15.63 28.09 -5.81
C ASN A 69 17.08 27.73 -6.21
N LEU A 70 17.77 26.94 -5.39
CA LEU A 70 19.12 26.43 -5.66
C LEU A 70 19.11 25.00 -6.22
N TYR A 71 17.94 24.44 -6.52
CA TYR A 71 17.85 23.10 -7.07
C TYR A 71 18.57 23.00 -8.41
N TYR A 72 19.49 22.04 -8.53
CA TYR A 72 20.34 21.86 -9.70
C TYR A 72 19.58 21.41 -10.97
N GLY A 73 18.40 20.82 -10.79
CA GLY A 73 17.55 20.32 -11.86
C GLY A 73 16.54 21.35 -12.36
N LYS A 74 15.43 20.84 -12.91
CA LYS A 74 14.31 21.70 -13.34
C LYS A 74 13.59 22.25 -12.11
N LEU A 75 13.57 23.58 -11.98
CA LEU A 75 12.85 24.26 -10.90
C LEU A 75 11.34 23.96 -10.94
N ALA A 76 10.76 23.78 -9.74
CA ALA A 76 9.32 23.66 -9.58
C ALA A 76 8.59 24.90 -10.11
N LYS A 77 7.40 24.70 -10.68
CA LYS A 77 6.53 25.78 -11.15
C LYS A 77 5.71 26.42 -10.03
N VAL A 78 5.47 25.68 -8.95
CA VAL A 78 4.76 26.16 -7.76
C VAL A 78 5.77 26.60 -6.69
N ASN A 79 5.36 27.56 -5.86
CA ASN A 79 6.21 28.07 -4.78
C ASN A 79 6.13 27.22 -3.51
N PHE A 80 4.98 26.59 -3.26
CA PHE A 80 4.75 25.77 -2.07
C PHE A 80 4.05 24.47 -2.44
N VAL A 81 4.32 23.43 -1.67
CA VAL A 81 3.51 22.20 -1.60
C VAL A 81 3.04 22.08 -0.17
N VAL A 82 1.74 21.98 0.01
CA VAL A 82 1.11 21.95 1.33
C VAL A 82 0.42 20.62 1.51
N PHE A 83 0.93 19.82 2.44
CA PHE A 83 0.29 18.59 2.88
C PHE A 83 -0.58 18.91 4.09
N GLN A 84 -1.89 18.77 3.94
CA GLN A 84 -2.80 18.79 5.07
C GLN A 84 -2.77 17.41 5.73
N LEU A 85 -2.24 17.35 6.95
CA LEU A 85 -2.11 16.11 7.71
C LEU A 85 -3.39 15.93 8.54
N TRP A 86 -3.93 14.70 8.54
CA TRP A 86 -4.99 14.27 9.45
C TRP A 86 -6.31 15.08 9.40
N GLY A 87 -6.58 15.79 8.31
CA GLY A 87 -7.78 16.59 8.12
C GLY A 87 -8.80 15.95 7.17
N GLY A 88 -10.05 15.83 7.62
CA GLY A 88 -11.22 15.60 6.76
C GLY A 88 -11.23 14.32 5.92
N VAL A 89 -12.19 14.26 4.98
CA VAL A 89 -12.24 13.23 3.93
C VAL A 89 -11.61 13.86 2.67
N PRO A 90 -10.52 13.29 2.11
CA PRO A 90 -9.77 13.94 1.05
C PRO A 90 -10.61 14.34 -0.19
N MET A 91 -11.48 13.46 -0.67
CA MET A 91 -12.39 13.81 -1.78
C MET A 91 -13.31 14.99 -1.46
N ASN A 92 -13.84 15.10 -0.24
CA ASN A 92 -14.67 16.26 0.15
C ASN A 92 -13.85 17.55 0.18
N MET A 93 -12.57 17.47 0.55
CA MET A 93 -11.66 18.62 0.53
C MET A 93 -11.33 19.05 -0.89
N TYR A 94 -11.17 18.08 -1.80
CA TYR A 94 -10.99 18.33 -3.21
C TYR A 94 -12.22 19.02 -3.83
N GLU A 95 -13.42 18.47 -3.60
CA GLU A 95 -14.69 19.06 -4.06
C GLU A 95 -14.91 20.50 -3.56
N THR A 96 -14.42 20.82 -2.37
CA THR A 96 -14.56 22.16 -1.77
C THR A 96 -13.39 23.10 -2.09
N GLY A 97 -12.46 22.67 -2.94
CA GLY A 97 -11.29 23.48 -3.36
C GLY A 97 -10.27 23.71 -2.26
N LYS A 98 -10.24 22.86 -1.21
CA LYS A 98 -9.27 22.96 -0.11
C LYS A 98 -7.95 22.27 -0.41
N ILE A 99 -7.95 21.30 -1.33
CA ILE A 99 -6.75 20.62 -1.84
C ILE A 99 -6.87 20.45 -3.35
N ASP A 100 -5.73 20.42 -4.02
CA ASP A 100 -5.66 20.33 -5.49
C ASP A 100 -5.45 18.90 -6.01
N VAL A 101 -5.01 17.98 -5.15
CA VAL A 101 -4.68 16.59 -5.53
C VAL A 101 -5.07 15.63 -4.41
N THR A 102 -5.70 14.52 -4.77
CA THR A 102 -6.00 13.44 -3.83
C THR A 102 -6.13 12.09 -4.55
N SER A 103 -6.03 10.99 -3.79
CA SER A 103 -6.40 9.68 -4.29
C SER A 103 -7.91 9.48 -4.24
N VAL A 104 -8.43 8.69 -5.16
CA VAL A 104 -9.86 8.38 -5.25
C VAL A 104 -10.21 7.27 -4.26
N SER A 105 -11.11 7.55 -3.33
CA SER A 105 -11.66 6.52 -2.44
C SER A 105 -12.67 5.62 -3.18
N LEU A 106 -12.85 4.37 -2.73
CA LEU A 106 -13.75 3.39 -3.39
C LEU A 106 -15.18 3.93 -3.64
N ASN A 107 -15.72 4.71 -2.70
CA ASN A 107 -17.06 5.30 -2.81
C ASN A 107 -17.20 6.38 -3.90
N TYR A 108 -16.07 6.85 -4.44
CA TYR A 108 -16.03 7.91 -5.44
C TYR A 108 -15.74 7.39 -6.85
N ILE A 109 -15.37 6.11 -7.01
CA ILE A 109 -14.99 5.56 -8.32
C ILE A 109 -16.07 5.84 -9.37
N ASP A 110 -17.32 5.45 -9.09
CA ASP A 110 -18.43 5.64 -10.03
C ASP A 110 -18.63 7.13 -10.42
N LYS A 111 -18.38 8.07 -9.50
CA LYS A 111 -18.51 9.51 -9.76
C LYS A 111 -17.37 10.08 -10.60
N VAL A 112 -16.14 9.63 -10.36
CA VAL A 112 -14.96 10.15 -11.08
C VAL A 112 -14.81 9.51 -12.46
N THR A 113 -15.36 8.31 -12.67
CA THR A 113 -15.34 7.62 -13.96
C THR A 113 -16.53 7.95 -14.85
N ASP A 114 -17.53 8.68 -14.36
CA ASP A 114 -18.66 9.14 -15.17
C ASP A 114 -18.17 10.22 -16.17
N GLU A 115 -18.17 9.91 -17.47
CA GLU A 115 -17.70 10.82 -18.53
C GLU A 115 -18.47 12.15 -18.58
N ALA A 116 -19.71 12.17 -18.10
CA ALA A 116 -20.51 13.39 -17.99
C ALA A 116 -20.33 14.11 -16.63
N GLY A 117 -19.59 13.48 -15.72
CA GLY A 117 -19.36 13.92 -14.35
C GLY A 117 -18.33 15.04 -14.24
N PRO A 118 -18.40 15.85 -13.18
CA PRO A 118 -17.54 17.03 -13.03
C PRO A 118 -16.06 16.69 -12.78
N PHE A 119 -15.74 15.46 -12.38
CA PHE A 119 -14.39 15.05 -12.00
C PHE A 119 -13.65 14.26 -13.08
N TYR A 120 -14.34 13.87 -14.16
CA TYR A 120 -13.77 12.97 -15.17
C TYR A 120 -12.52 13.53 -15.84
N HIS A 121 -12.53 14.83 -16.12
CA HIS A 121 -11.40 15.51 -16.77
C HIS A 121 -10.16 15.66 -15.86
N ASP A 122 -10.33 15.50 -14.54
CA ASP A 122 -9.25 15.56 -13.56
C ASP A 122 -8.74 14.16 -13.18
N LEU A 123 -9.41 13.11 -13.63
CA LEU A 123 -9.07 11.72 -13.30
C LEU A 123 -7.83 11.27 -14.08
N GLU A 124 -6.80 10.88 -13.33
CA GLU A 124 -5.63 10.21 -13.87
C GLU A 124 -5.55 8.78 -13.32
N VAL A 125 -5.66 7.78 -14.21
CA VAL A 125 -5.52 6.36 -13.87
C VAL A 125 -4.15 5.88 -14.31
N VAL A 126 -3.31 5.52 -13.35
CA VAL A 126 -1.94 5.06 -13.60
C VAL A 126 -1.72 3.67 -13.01
N PRO A 127 -0.94 2.79 -13.69
CA PRO A 127 -0.54 1.52 -13.10
C PRO A 127 0.26 1.72 -11.81
N GLU A 128 -0.16 1.05 -10.74
CA GLU A 128 0.57 1.04 -9.47
C GLU A 128 1.42 -0.24 -9.36
N LEU A 129 2.71 -0.09 -9.10
CA LEU A 129 3.65 -1.21 -8.91
C LEU A 129 3.55 -1.80 -7.49
N SER A 130 2.34 -2.14 -7.06
CA SER A 130 2.03 -2.70 -5.74
C SER A 130 0.98 -3.84 -5.85
N PHE A 131 0.75 -4.55 -4.76
CA PHE A 131 -0.34 -5.51 -4.65
C PHE A 131 -0.85 -5.58 -3.21
N TYR A 132 -2.13 -5.90 -3.05
CA TYR A 132 -2.75 -6.11 -1.74
C TYR A 132 -2.77 -7.61 -1.40
N TYR A 133 -2.47 -7.94 -0.15
CA TYR A 133 -2.50 -9.32 0.33
C TYR A 133 -2.93 -9.43 1.79
N ILE A 134 -3.47 -10.59 2.15
CA ILE A 134 -3.65 -11.01 3.54
C ILE A 134 -2.53 -11.98 3.87
N GLY A 135 -1.66 -11.59 4.80
CA GLY A 135 -0.57 -12.44 5.27
C GLY A 135 -1.03 -13.42 6.35
N PHE A 136 -0.66 -14.69 6.21
CA PHE A 136 -0.88 -15.70 7.25
C PHE A 136 0.36 -15.87 8.12
N ASN A 137 0.21 -15.77 9.44
CA ASN A 137 1.28 -16.15 10.37
C ASN A 137 1.37 -17.67 10.48
N HIS A 138 2.22 -18.28 9.65
CA HIS A 138 2.39 -19.74 9.57
C HIS A 138 3.07 -20.38 10.80
N HIS A 139 3.43 -19.61 11.83
CA HIS A 139 3.93 -20.13 13.10
C HIS A 139 2.85 -20.18 14.18
N LYS A 140 1.61 -19.75 13.88
CA LYS A 140 0.52 -19.67 14.85
C LYS A 140 -0.71 -20.46 14.38
N PRO A 141 -1.34 -21.25 15.26
CA PRO A 141 -2.67 -21.80 15.00
C PRO A 141 -3.69 -20.73 14.57
N PRO A 142 -4.57 -21.00 13.58
CA PRO A 142 -4.67 -22.23 12.79
C PRO A 142 -3.84 -22.22 11.51
N PHE A 143 -3.12 -21.14 11.24
CA PHE A 143 -2.40 -20.93 9.99
C PHE A 143 -1.05 -21.65 9.91
N ASP A 144 -0.63 -22.34 10.98
CA ASP A 144 0.47 -23.31 10.94
C ASP A 144 0.14 -24.54 10.07
N ASP A 145 -1.15 -24.84 9.88
CA ASP A 145 -1.63 -25.85 8.92
C ASP A 145 -1.74 -25.26 7.49
N VAL A 146 -1.04 -25.88 6.53
CA VAL A 146 -1.05 -25.45 5.12
C VAL A 146 -2.42 -25.60 4.46
N ASN A 147 -3.21 -26.60 4.87
CA ASN A 147 -4.54 -26.81 4.32
C ASN A 147 -5.48 -25.69 4.75
N ILE A 148 -5.33 -25.18 5.98
CA ILE A 148 -6.06 -23.98 6.43
C ILE A 148 -5.69 -22.76 5.58
N ARG A 149 -4.40 -22.49 5.35
CA ARG A 149 -3.99 -21.35 4.50
C ARG A 149 -4.55 -21.45 3.08
N ARG A 150 -4.53 -22.65 2.49
CA ARG A 150 -5.13 -22.92 1.17
C ARG A 150 -6.64 -22.74 1.17
N ALA A 151 -7.33 -23.25 2.20
CA ALA A 151 -8.78 -23.11 2.34
C ALA A 151 -9.21 -21.63 2.40
N PHE A 152 -8.54 -20.82 3.22
CA PHE A 152 -8.82 -19.39 3.30
C PHE A 152 -8.55 -18.67 1.98
N SER A 153 -7.50 -19.04 1.25
CA SER A 153 -7.19 -18.47 -0.06
C SER A 153 -8.27 -18.80 -1.10
N GLN A 154 -8.77 -20.04 -1.11
CA GLN A 154 -9.81 -20.50 -2.05
C GLN A 154 -11.23 -20.11 -1.65
N ALA A 155 -11.45 -19.69 -0.41
CA ALA A 155 -12.73 -19.18 0.06
C ALA A 155 -13.02 -17.72 -0.40
N VAL A 156 -12.00 -17.03 -0.93
CA VAL A 156 -12.11 -15.65 -1.42
C VAL A 156 -12.20 -15.61 -2.93
N ASP A 157 -13.33 -15.12 -3.43
CA ASP A 157 -13.52 -14.80 -4.84
C ASP A 157 -12.88 -13.45 -5.18
N LYS A 158 -11.61 -13.50 -5.61
CA LYS A 158 -10.78 -12.33 -5.97
C LYS A 158 -11.34 -11.56 -7.15
N ASP A 159 -11.87 -12.24 -8.17
CA ASP A 159 -12.39 -11.59 -9.38
C ASP A 159 -13.68 -10.84 -9.05
N LYS A 160 -14.57 -11.46 -8.28
CA LYS A 160 -15.78 -10.79 -7.78
C LYS A 160 -15.47 -9.69 -6.76
N LEU A 161 -14.32 -9.73 -6.09
CA LEU A 161 -13.87 -8.64 -5.23
C LEU A 161 -13.40 -7.45 -6.09
N ALA A 162 -12.54 -7.71 -7.08
CA ALA A 162 -12.05 -6.71 -8.04
C ALA A 162 -13.21 -5.98 -8.75
N SER A 163 -14.18 -6.73 -9.27
CA SER A 163 -15.32 -6.11 -9.98
C SER A 163 -16.28 -5.38 -9.03
N LEU A 164 -16.74 -6.03 -7.95
CA LEU A 164 -17.81 -5.44 -7.12
C LEU A 164 -17.33 -4.39 -6.11
N VAL A 165 -16.09 -4.47 -5.63
CA VAL A 165 -15.56 -3.51 -4.65
C VAL A 165 -14.70 -2.45 -5.33
N PHE A 166 -13.83 -2.87 -6.24
CA PHE A 166 -12.88 -1.97 -6.90
C PHE A 166 -13.32 -1.49 -8.28
N ARG A 167 -14.51 -1.87 -8.77
CA ARG A 167 -15.04 -1.45 -10.09
C ARG A 167 -14.04 -1.70 -11.22
N ASP A 168 -13.38 -2.86 -11.17
CA ASP A 168 -12.38 -3.29 -12.15
C ASP A 168 -11.14 -2.37 -12.25
N MET A 169 -10.94 -1.47 -11.27
CA MET A 169 -9.72 -0.65 -11.16
C MET A 169 -8.49 -1.44 -10.72
N VAL A 170 -8.69 -2.68 -10.25
CA VAL A 170 -7.63 -3.61 -9.87
C VAL A 170 -7.85 -4.96 -10.54
N GLN A 171 -6.77 -5.70 -10.71
CA GLN A 171 -6.81 -7.08 -11.20
C GLN A 171 -6.48 -8.08 -10.10
N SER A 172 -6.96 -9.31 -10.25
CA SER A 172 -6.59 -10.39 -9.33
C SER A 172 -5.08 -10.66 -9.41
N ALA A 173 -4.43 -10.82 -8.26
CA ALA A 173 -3.03 -11.18 -8.18
C ALA A 173 -2.87 -12.70 -8.00
N ASP A 174 -2.15 -13.36 -8.90
CA ASP A 174 -1.80 -14.79 -8.80
C ASP A 174 -0.38 -15.03 -8.25
N GLY A 175 0.40 -13.96 -8.08
CA GLY A 175 1.72 -13.96 -7.45
C GLY A 175 2.01 -12.67 -6.70
N ILE A 176 3.25 -12.55 -6.19
CA ILE A 176 3.70 -11.40 -5.39
C ILE A 176 4.31 -10.27 -6.24
N LEU A 177 4.48 -10.48 -7.54
CA LEU A 177 5.00 -9.49 -8.46
C LEU A 177 3.83 -8.93 -9.27
N PRO A 178 3.65 -7.61 -9.36
CA PRO A 178 2.68 -7.02 -10.27
C PRO A 178 3.18 -7.09 -11.73
N PRO A 179 2.27 -7.03 -12.71
CA PRO A 179 2.64 -6.99 -14.13
C PRO A 179 3.62 -5.86 -14.44
N GLY A 180 4.56 -6.13 -15.35
CA GLY A 180 5.59 -5.17 -15.74
C GLY A 180 6.85 -5.14 -14.85
N MET A 181 6.86 -5.85 -13.72
CA MET A 181 8.08 -6.04 -12.94
C MET A 181 9.00 -7.13 -13.53
N PRO A 182 10.33 -6.95 -13.51
CA PRO A 182 11.26 -8.02 -13.85
C PRO A 182 11.02 -9.28 -13.01
N GLY A 183 10.88 -10.43 -13.67
CA GLY A 183 10.58 -11.71 -13.04
C GLY A 183 9.09 -12.02 -12.84
N PHE A 184 8.19 -11.13 -13.28
CA PHE A 184 6.77 -11.46 -13.40
C PHE A 184 6.57 -12.68 -14.30
N ASN A 185 5.64 -13.56 -13.94
CA ASN A 185 5.34 -14.79 -14.67
C ASN A 185 3.86 -14.78 -15.05
N ASP A 186 3.57 -14.52 -16.32
CA ASP A 186 2.21 -14.52 -16.88
C ASP A 186 1.53 -15.90 -16.79
N ASP A 187 2.32 -16.98 -16.75
CA ASP A 187 1.82 -18.36 -16.67
C ASP A 187 1.54 -18.81 -15.22
N LEU A 188 1.83 -17.96 -14.23
CA LEU A 188 1.61 -18.31 -12.82
C LEU A 188 0.11 -18.38 -12.52
N SER A 189 -0.39 -19.59 -12.29
CA SER A 189 -1.77 -19.79 -11.84
C SER A 189 -1.83 -19.90 -10.32
N GLY A 190 -2.48 -18.92 -9.69
CA GLY A 190 -2.73 -18.88 -8.26
C GLY A 190 -3.85 -19.83 -7.82
N LEU A 191 -4.07 -19.94 -6.50
CA LEU A 191 -5.24 -20.65 -5.97
C LEU A 191 -6.51 -19.89 -6.36
N LYS A 192 -7.33 -20.51 -7.21
CA LYS A 192 -8.62 -19.96 -7.66
C LYS A 192 -9.71 -20.17 -6.60
N TYR A 193 -10.76 -19.39 -6.71
CA TYR A 193 -11.93 -19.52 -5.84
C TYR A 193 -12.58 -20.89 -6.04
N ASP A 194 -12.63 -21.67 -4.97
CA ASP A 194 -13.32 -22.96 -4.92
C ASP A 194 -13.75 -23.23 -3.48
N ILE A 195 -15.01 -22.91 -3.20
CA ILE A 195 -15.58 -23.07 -1.86
C ILE A 195 -15.70 -24.55 -1.44
N ASN A 196 -15.91 -25.46 -2.38
CA ASN A 196 -16.04 -26.88 -2.07
C ASN A 196 -14.67 -27.43 -1.68
N ARG A 197 -13.64 -27.08 -2.43
CA ARG A 197 -12.26 -27.44 -2.11
C ARG A 197 -11.79 -26.80 -0.81
N ALA A 198 -12.18 -25.55 -0.52
CA ALA A 198 -11.88 -24.91 0.75
C ALA A 198 -12.46 -25.69 1.94
N LYS A 199 -13.72 -26.13 1.86
CA LYS A 199 -14.36 -26.96 2.89
C LYS A 199 -13.67 -28.32 3.04
N GLU A 200 -13.32 -28.96 1.94
CA GLU A 200 -12.58 -30.23 1.96
C GLU A 200 -11.19 -30.10 2.60
N LEU A 201 -10.48 -29.00 2.30
CA LEU A 201 -9.19 -28.67 2.92
C LEU A 201 -9.32 -28.46 4.44
N ILE A 202 -10.42 -27.87 4.92
CA ILE A 202 -10.68 -27.75 6.36
C ILE A 202 -11.02 -29.12 6.96
N ALA A 203 -11.83 -29.93 6.27
CA ALA A 203 -12.21 -31.27 6.72
C ALA A 203 -11.01 -32.23 6.85
N THR A 204 -10.02 -32.08 5.97
CA THR A 204 -8.77 -32.86 5.98
C THR A 204 -7.66 -32.23 6.83
N SER A 205 -7.89 -31.04 7.39
CA SER A 205 -6.96 -30.39 8.32
C SER A 205 -7.04 -30.99 9.72
N LYS A 206 -6.10 -30.62 10.60
CA LYS A 206 -6.17 -31.02 12.03
C LYS A 206 -7.40 -30.50 12.78
N TYR A 207 -8.16 -29.57 12.18
CA TYR A 207 -9.37 -28.99 12.77
C TYR A 207 -10.65 -29.73 12.36
N GLY A 208 -10.69 -30.37 11.20
CA GLY A 208 -11.82 -31.18 10.71
C GLY A 208 -13.13 -30.43 10.40
N ASP A 209 -13.39 -29.29 11.06
CA ASP A 209 -14.57 -28.45 10.82
C ASP A 209 -14.25 -26.99 11.16
N VAL A 210 -15.00 -26.06 10.56
CA VAL A 210 -14.91 -24.62 10.83
C VAL A 210 -15.19 -24.31 12.31
N SER A 211 -16.09 -25.05 12.96
CA SER A 211 -16.43 -24.85 14.39
C SER A 211 -15.27 -25.12 15.34
N ASN A 212 -14.26 -25.89 14.90
CA ASN A 212 -13.09 -26.23 15.68
C ASN A 212 -11.94 -25.24 15.46
N LEU A 213 -12.07 -24.30 14.53
CA LEU A 213 -11.07 -23.26 14.33
C LEU A 213 -11.02 -22.34 15.56
N PRO A 214 -9.83 -22.03 16.08
CA PRO A 214 -9.70 -21.03 17.13
C PRO A 214 -10.13 -19.65 16.60
N PRO A 215 -10.43 -18.68 17.48
CA PRO A 215 -10.65 -17.31 17.07
C PRO A 215 -9.51 -16.79 16.19
N ILE A 216 -9.87 -16.20 15.05
CA ILE A 216 -8.91 -15.65 14.09
C ILE A 216 -8.85 -14.14 14.27
N THR A 217 -7.66 -13.64 14.57
CA THR A 217 -7.38 -12.21 14.64
C THR A 217 -6.83 -11.74 13.30
N ILE A 218 -7.48 -10.75 12.69
CA ILE A 218 -6.95 -10.03 11.54
C ILE A 218 -6.38 -8.71 12.05
N THR A 219 -5.09 -8.50 11.82
CA THR A 219 -4.44 -7.23 12.13
C THR A 219 -4.36 -6.41 10.85
N ILE A 220 -4.89 -5.19 10.90
CA ILE A 220 -4.78 -4.22 9.81
C ILE A 220 -3.91 -3.05 10.22
N MET A 221 -3.29 -2.44 9.22
CA MET A 221 -2.67 -1.14 9.35
C MET A 221 -3.81 -0.10 9.31
N GLY A 222 -3.91 0.76 10.32
CA GLY A 222 -4.98 1.76 10.35
C GLY A 222 -5.17 2.39 11.73
N TRP A 223 -6.08 3.36 11.79
CA TRP A 223 -6.56 3.97 13.03
C TRP A 223 -7.63 3.07 13.65
N GLY A 224 -7.58 2.88 14.97
CA GLY A 224 -8.49 1.96 15.67
C GLY A 224 -9.97 2.21 15.32
N GLY A 225 -10.67 1.16 14.90
CA GLY A 225 -12.11 1.17 14.64
C GLY A 225 -12.55 1.32 13.18
N LEU A 226 -11.63 1.50 12.22
CA LEU A 226 -11.96 1.54 10.79
C LEU A 226 -11.50 0.26 10.09
N ILE A 227 -12.45 -0.60 9.74
CA ILE A 227 -12.23 -1.74 8.85
C ILE A 227 -12.41 -1.23 7.42
N SER A 228 -11.46 -1.51 6.52
CA SER A 228 -11.58 -1.12 5.12
C SER A 228 -12.69 -1.90 4.41
N GLN A 229 -13.31 -1.30 3.39
CA GLN A 229 -14.50 -1.89 2.74
C GLN A 229 -14.18 -3.23 2.08
N GLU A 230 -12.99 -3.35 1.49
CA GLU A 230 -12.49 -4.58 0.92
C GLU A 230 -12.30 -5.67 1.99
N LEU A 231 -11.79 -5.31 3.17
CA LEU A 231 -11.65 -6.26 4.26
C LEU A 231 -13.02 -6.66 4.83
N GLU A 232 -13.94 -5.71 4.98
CA GLU A 232 -15.29 -6.01 5.42
C GLU A 232 -15.99 -6.97 4.44
N ALA A 233 -15.85 -6.73 3.13
CA ALA A 233 -16.40 -7.62 2.11
C ALA A 233 -15.81 -9.04 2.20
N ILE A 234 -14.50 -9.15 2.45
CA ILE A 234 -13.82 -10.44 2.67
C ILE A 234 -14.35 -11.12 3.95
N ILE A 235 -14.39 -10.41 5.08
CA ILE A 235 -14.87 -10.95 6.36
C ILE A 235 -16.33 -11.40 6.25
N GLN A 236 -17.20 -10.58 5.67
CA GLN A 236 -18.61 -10.93 5.49
C GLN A 236 -18.77 -12.17 4.59
N ARG A 237 -17.98 -12.29 3.52
CA ARG A 237 -18.01 -13.48 2.66
C ARG A 237 -17.49 -14.73 3.39
N MET A 238 -16.45 -14.60 4.20
CA MET A 238 -15.95 -15.71 5.02
C MET A 238 -16.95 -16.13 6.10
N ALA A 239 -17.64 -15.17 6.73
CA ALA A 239 -18.57 -15.42 7.83
C ALA A 239 -19.95 -15.93 7.37
N LYS A 240 -20.46 -15.49 6.22
CA LYS A 240 -21.77 -15.89 5.67
C LYS A 240 -21.79 -17.28 5.04
N GLN A 241 -20.67 -17.99 4.99
CA GLN A 241 -20.64 -19.36 4.50
C GLN A 241 -21.26 -20.30 5.55
N PRO A 242 -22.15 -21.24 5.16
CA PRO A 242 -22.88 -22.08 6.11
C PRO A 242 -21.86 -22.92 6.90
N GLY A 243 -21.68 -22.57 8.17
CA GLY A 243 -20.66 -23.10 9.09
C GLY A 243 -19.96 -22.03 9.96
N GLY A 244 -19.97 -20.75 9.55
CA GLY A 244 -19.31 -19.64 10.26
C GLY A 244 -20.10 -19.06 11.43
N GLY A 245 -20.39 -19.87 12.45
CA GLY A 245 -21.04 -19.44 13.70
C GLY A 245 -20.09 -18.73 14.67
N GLY A 246 -19.31 -17.76 14.22
CA GLY A 246 -18.37 -17.00 15.05
C GLY A 246 -18.85 -15.57 15.27
N LYS A 247 -19.45 -15.28 16.43
CA LYS A 247 -19.70 -13.90 16.87
C LYS A 247 -18.34 -13.22 17.14
N GLY A 248 -17.75 -12.61 16.12
CA GLY A 248 -16.66 -11.65 16.29
C GLY A 248 -17.22 -10.37 16.90
N LYS A 249 -16.86 -10.08 18.14
CA LYS A 249 -16.97 -8.72 18.67
C LYS A 249 -15.91 -7.87 17.95
N ALA A 250 -16.35 -6.73 17.42
CA ALA A 250 -15.50 -5.64 16.96
C ALA A 250 -14.58 -5.15 18.09
#